data_AF-A0A8H6KC06-F1
#
_entry.id   AF-A0A8H6KC06-F1
#
_cell.length_a   1.000
_cell.length_b   1.000
_cell.length_c   1.000
_cell.angle_alpha   90.00
_cell.angle_beta   90.00
_cell.angle_gamma   90.00
#
_symmetry.space_group_name_H-M   'P 1'
#
loop_
_entity.id
_entity.type
_entity.pdbx_description
1 polymer ?
#
loop_
_entity_poly.entity_id
_entity_poly.type
_entity_poly.pdbx_seq_one_letter_code
_entity_poly.pdbx_strand_id
1 'polypeptide(L)'
;MPTTSRAHLRSIILDEDYEAVAIPMGHGLGLIPFCIENPLLRVERRAALWRNVLQPCPNSFEPTLHLRVQFAPTQGHPWRLASAHITRNVSCWIAEALALEATGMPPASFCLVLDAGPAPQLAADIFQQVVQRDAVWQLASEEYLKRREGFREGLTSWPVRRSDIAQAERYRGFLYEDFPQALRDMAAGNSIVRCTFDVGGEEWNLGEISEAQRDWTPRQWDKGWFTHDPSAWEMVAPLPSWRTLMEETVFPGRLRTRPSPGDDSSPPAVRQLLGMD
;
A
#
# COMPACT_ATOMS: atom_id res chain seq x y z
N MET A 1 -26.05 0.04 -18.44
CA MET A 1 -26.89 -1.18 -18.55
C MET A 1 -28.25 -0.94 -17.94
N PRO A 2 -29.34 -1.49 -18.51
CA PRO A 2 -30.68 -1.45 -17.89
C PRO A 2 -30.68 -2.11 -16.50
N THR A 3 -31.49 -1.60 -15.57
CA THR A 3 -31.63 -2.11 -14.19
C THR A 3 -32.04 -3.59 -14.16
N THR A 4 -32.92 -4.00 -15.08
CA THR A 4 -33.36 -5.39 -15.22
C THR A 4 -32.21 -6.35 -15.54
N SER A 5 -31.25 -5.93 -16.38
CA SER A 5 -30.06 -6.74 -16.68
C SER A 5 -29.08 -6.79 -15.49
N ARG A 6 -28.94 -5.67 -14.76
CA ARG A 6 -28.05 -5.58 -13.59
C ARG A 6 -28.46 -6.52 -12.45
N ALA A 7 -29.75 -6.73 -12.25
CA ALA A 7 -30.29 -7.65 -11.25
C ALA A 7 -29.93 -9.14 -11.49
N HIS A 8 -29.48 -9.49 -12.70
CA HIS A 8 -29.06 -10.86 -13.03
C HIS A 8 -27.54 -11.08 -12.93
N LEU A 9 -26.75 -10.02 -12.79
CA LEU A 9 -25.32 -10.15 -12.55
C LEU A 9 -25.06 -10.79 -11.18
N ARG A 10 -24.06 -11.65 -11.10
CA ARG A 10 -23.72 -12.37 -9.86
C ARG A 10 -22.28 -12.18 -9.46
N SER A 11 -21.39 -12.04 -10.43
CA SER A 11 -19.97 -11.86 -10.20
C SER A 11 -19.41 -10.82 -11.18
N ILE A 12 -18.59 -9.92 -10.66
CA ILE A 12 -17.74 -9.01 -11.43
C ILE A 12 -16.32 -9.18 -10.90
N ILE A 13 -15.36 -9.33 -11.81
CA ILE A 13 -13.94 -9.27 -11.51
C ILE A 13 -13.42 -7.98 -12.14
N LEU A 14 -12.80 -7.13 -11.32
CA LEU A 14 -12.17 -5.89 -11.74
C LEU A 14 -10.66 -6.07 -11.64
N ASP A 15 -9.98 -6.20 -12.78
CA ASP A 15 -8.53 -6.30 -12.85
C ASP A 15 -7.91 -4.89 -12.99
N GLU A 16 -7.18 -4.48 -11.96
CA GLU A 16 -6.47 -3.20 -11.90
C GLU A 16 -4.96 -3.42 -12.02
N ASP A 17 -4.55 -3.64 -13.27
CA ASP A 17 -3.18 -3.95 -13.67
C ASP A 17 -2.20 -2.78 -13.56
N TYR A 18 -2.70 -1.54 -13.54
CA TYR A 18 -1.92 -0.31 -13.54
C TYR A 18 -2.52 0.70 -12.56
N GLU A 19 -1.70 1.65 -12.12
CA GLU A 19 -2.15 2.77 -11.29
C GLU A 19 -3.31 3.54 -11.95
N ALA A 20 -4.42 3.66 -11.23
CA ALA A 20 -5.56 4.46 -11.65
C ALA A 20 -5.51 5.87 -11.04
N VAL A 21 -6.14 6.84 -11.72
CA VAL A 21 -6.19 8.23 -11.27
C VAL A 21 -7.16 8.43 -10.10
N ALA A 22 -7.03 9.56 -9.39
CA ALA A 22 -7.99 10.03 -8.38
C ALA A 22 -8.20 9.07 -7.19
N ILE A 23 -7.12 8.78 -6.44
CA ILE A 23 -7.10 7.94 -5.23
C ILE A 23 -7.66 6.53 -5.50
N PRO A 24 -6.87 5.68 -6.19
CA PRO A 24 -7.32 4.36 -6.64
C PRO A 24 -7.88 3.52 -5.50
N MET A 25 -7.26 3.57 -4.32
CA MET A 25 -7.64 2.78 -3.16
C MET A 25 -9.13 2.92 -2.79
N GLY A 26 -9.70 4.12 -2.95
CA GLY A 26 -11.09 4.42 -2.61
C GLY A 26 -12.13 4.10 -3.69
N HIS A 27 -11.75 3.57 -4.85
CA HIS A 27 -12.70 3.29 -5.95
C HIS A 27 -13.77 2.27 -5.57
N GLY A 28 -13.56 1.45 -4.53
CA GLY A 28 -14.57 0.55 -3.98
C GLY A 28 -15.85 1.26 -3.53
N LEU A 29 -15.77 2.53 -3.11
CA LEU A 29 -16.93 3.34 -2.72
C LEU A 29 -17.92 3.51 -3.87
N GLY A 30 -17.42 3.64 -5.11
CA GLY A 30 -18.25 3.79 -6.30
C GLY A 30 -19.09 2.54 -6.62
N LEU A 31 -18.78 1.40 -6.01
CA LEU A 31 -19.47 0.13 -6.25
C LEU A 31 -20.67 -0.09 -5.32
N ILE A 32 -20.74 0.65 -4.21
CA ILE A 32 -21.77 0.50 -3.18
C ILE A 32 -23.19 0.55 -3.77
N PRO A 33 -23.58 1.52 -4.63
CA PRO A 33 -24.93 1.57 -5.15
C PRO A 33 -25.35 0.33 -5.94
N PHE A 34 -24.40 -0.31 -6.64
CA PHE A 34 -24.67 -1.51 -7.44
C PHE A 34 -24.85 -2.75 -6.57
N CYS A 35 -24.06 -2.87 -5.49
CA CYS A 35 -24.22 -3.95 -4.53
C CYS A 35 -25.52 -3.80 -3.71
N ILE A 36 -25.97 -2.57 -3.45
CA ILE A 36 -27.29 -2.31 -2.83
C ILE A 36 -28.43 -2.70 -3.79
N GLU A 37 -28.36 -2.29 -5.07
CA GLU A 37 -29.36 -2.61 -6.08
C GLU A 37 -29.48 -4.13 -6.32
N ASN A 38 -28.36 -4.85 -6.23
CA ASN A 38 -28.30 -6.29 -6.41
C ASN A 38 -27.52 -6.95 -5.27
N PRO A 39 -28.20 -7.36 -4.16
CA PRO A 39 -27.55 -7.97 -3.00
C PRO A 39 -26.85 -9.32 -3.28
N LEU A 40 -27.15 -9.94 -4.42
CA LEU A 40 -26.52 -11.18 -4.88
C LEU A 40 -25.26 -10.93 -5.72
N LEU A 41 -24.94 -9.67 -6.01
CA LEU A 41 -23.70 -9.31 -6.69
C LEU A 41 -22.51 -9.51 -5.75
N ARG A 42 -21.45 -10.09 -6.31
CA ARG A 42 -20.14 -10.25 -5.70
C ARG A 42 -19.10 -9.58 -6.58
N VAL A 43 -18.37 -8.63 -6.03
CA VAL A 43 -17.27 -7.94 -6.72
C VAL A 43 -15.96 -8.43 -6.14
N GLU A 44 -15.11 -8.96 -7.01
CA GLU A 44 -13.71 -9.20 -6.72
C GLU A 44 -12.87 -8.12 -7.42
N ARG A 45 -12.12 -7.34 -6.65
CA ARG A 45 -11.22 -6.31 -7.16
C ARG A 45 -9.79 -6.80 -7.02
N ARG A 46 -9.10 -7.06 -8.13
CA ARG A 46 -7.71 -7.51 -8.15
C ARG A 46 -6.81 -6.34 -8.44
N ALA A 47 -6.02 -5.93 -7.47
CA ALA A 47 -5.04 -4.85 -7.61
C ALA A 47 -3.65 -5.45 -7.83
N ALA A 48 -3.03 -5.15 -8.97
CA ALA A 48 -1.69 -5.62 -9.26
C ALA A 48 -0.68 -5.00 -8.28
N LEU A 49 0.00 -5.85 -7.50
CA LEU A 49 0.88 -5.40 -6.42
C LEU A 49 1.98 -4.47 -6.94
N TRP A 50 2.68 -4.88 -7.99
CA TRP A 50 3.87 -4.20 -8.49
C TRP A 50 3.59 -2.93 -9.29
N ARG A 51 2.55 -2.97 -10.14
CA ARG A 51 2.23 -1.89 -11.09
C ARG A 51 1.15 -0.92 -10.60
N ASN A 52 0.50 -1.23 -9.48
CA ASN A 52 -0.56 -0.41 -8.92
C ASN A 52 -0.33 -0.18 -7.42
N VAL A 53 -0.46 -1.22 -6.58
CA VAL A 53 -0.48 -1.08 -5.11
C VAL A 53 0.81 -0.45 -4.57
N LEU A 54 1.98 -0.88 -5.04
CA LEU A 54 3.28 -0.40 -4.57
C LEU A 54 3.74 0.90 -5.24
N GLN A 55 3.01 1.41 -6.24
CA GLN A 55 3.39 2.66 -6.89
C GLN A 55 3.36 3.82 -5.89
N PRO A 56 4.32 4.76 -5.93
CA PRO A 56 4.36 5.86 -4.98
C PRO A 56 3.08 6.69 -5.03
N CYS A 57 2.41 6.77 -3.88
CA CYS A 57 1.04 7.24 -3.72
C CYS A 57 0.76 8.60 -4.42
N PRO A 58 -0.37 8.73 -5.15
CA PRO A 58 -0.79 9.96 -5.82
C PRO A 58 -1.47 10.98 -4.89
N ASN A 59 -1.22 10.95 -3.57
CA ASN A 59 -1.75 11.96 -2.64
C ASN A 59 -1.29 13.41 -2.95
N SER A 60 -0.46 13.58 -3.97
CA SER A 60 -0.24 14.85 -4.62
C SER A 60 -1.20 14.99 -5.82
N PHE A 61 -2.18 15.88 -5.69
CA PHE A 61 -2.97 16.38 -6.83
C PHE A 61 -2.12 17.09 -7.90
N GLU A 62 -0.82 17.23 -7.65
CA GLU A 62 0.15 17.84 -8.55
C GLU A 62 1.02 16.76 -9.23
N PRO A 63 0.91 16.59 -10.56
CA PRO A 63 1.69 15.59 -11.31
C PRO A 63 3.21 15.69 -11.12
N THR A 64 3.72 16.90 -10.88
CA THR A 64 5.15 17.19 -10.61
C THR A 64 5.62 16.64 -9.26
N LEU A 65 4.78 16.70 -8.22
CA LEU A 65 5.07 16.10 -6.91
C LEU A 65 5.04 14.58 -6.98
N HIS A 66 4.14 14.00 -7.75
CA HIS A 66 4.10 12.56 -8.00
C HIS A 66 5.41 12.07 -8.64
N LEU A 67 5.90 12.76 -9.68
CA LEU A 67 7.22 12.48 -10.27
C LEU A 67 8.36 12.69 -9.25
N ARG A 68 8.32 13.75 -8.45
CA ARG A 68 9.36 14.00 -7.43
C ARG A 68 9.41 12.93 -6.35
N VAL A 69 8.27 12.42 -5.88
CA VAL A 69 8.22 11.33 -4.89
C VAL A 69 8.66 10.02 -5.53
N GLN A 70 8.31 9.79 -6.80
CA GLN A 70 8.78 8.65 -7.59
C GLN A 70 10.31 8.66 -7.77
N PHE A 71 10.90 9.81 -8.10
CA PHE A 71 12.34 9.94 -8.36
C PHE A 71 13.16 10.41 -7.15
N ALA A 72 12.54 10.60 -5.98
CA ALA A 72 13.26 10.95 -4.77
C ALA A 72 14.20 9.80 -4.40
N PRO A 73 15.52 10.03 -4.27
CA PRO A 73 16.46 8.97 -3.93
C PRO A 73 16.08 8.37 -2.57
N THR A 74 15.80 7.08 -2.56
CA THR A 74 15.59 6.32 -1.34
C THR A 74 16.91 6.20 -0.59
N GLN A 75 17.24 7.12 0.33
CA GLN A 75 18.45 7.07 1.18
C GLN A 75 19.69 6.39 0.54
N GLY A 76 20.13 6.84 -0.65
CA GLY A 76 21.30 6.29 -1.34
C GLY A 76 21.06 5.14 -2.34
N HIS A 77 19.80 4.74 -2.56
CA HIS A 77 19.40 3.69 -3.50
C HIS A 77 18.38 4.23 -4.52
N PRO A 78 18.84 5.00 -5.53
CA PRO A 78 17.96 5.38 -6.63
C PRO A 78 17.43 4.12 -7.29
N TRP A 79 16.14 4.09 -7.63
CA TRP A 79 15.51 2.99 -8.37
C TRP A 79 15.27 1.68 -7.62
N ARG A 80 15.28 1.70 -6.29
CA ARG A 80 14.85 0.55 -5.46
C ARG A 80 13.54 0.88 -4.74
N LEU A 81 12.74 -0.15 -4.49
CA LEU A 81 11.47 -0.02 -3.78
C LEU A 81 11.74 0.21 -2.29
N ALA A 82 11.38 1.38 -1.78
CA ALA A 82 11.61 1.78 -0.40
C ALA A 82 10.71 1.00 0.58
N SER A 83 11.28 0.36 1.60
CA SER A 83 10.50 -0.35 2.62
C SER A 83 9.48 0.56 3.31
N ALA A 84 9.85 1.81 3.61
CA ALA A 84 8.93 2.79 4.20
C ALA A 84 7.73 3.16 3.31
N HIS A 85 7.82 2.99 1.97
CA HIS A 85 6.70 3.25 1.06
C HIS A 85 5.78 2.05 0.92
N ILE A 86 6.33 0.83 1.01
CA ILE A 86 5.58 -0.43 0.87
C ILE A 86 4.41 -0.45 1.84
N THR A 87 4.69 -0.37 3.14
CA THR A 87 3.65 -0.49 4.16
C THR A 87 2.65 0.65 4.08
N ARG A 88 3.12 1.89 3.86
CA ARG A 88 2.24 3.04 3.71
C ARG A 88 1.22 2.80 2.59
N ASN A 89 1.68 2.40 1.41
CA ASN A 89 0.81 2.20 0.27
C ASN A 89 -0.17 1.04 0.49
N VAL A 90 0.33 -0.13 0.92
CA VAL A 90 -0.49 -1.31 1.19
C VAL A 90 -1.54 -1.02 2.28
N SER A 91 -1.16 -0.33 3.35
CA SER A 91 -2.05 -0.02 4.47
C SER A 91 -3.29 0.77 4.04
N CYS A 92 -3.14 1.70 3.09
CA CYS A 92 -4.25 2.50 2.61
C CYS A 92 -5.23 1.68 1.76
N TRP A 93 -4.76 0.71 0.97
CA TRP A 93 -5.62 -0.22 0.22
C TRP A 93 -6.42 -1.10 1.17
N ILE A 94 -5.76 -1.64 2.20
CA ILE A 94 -6.40 -2.47 3.23
C ILE A 94 -7.45 -1.65 3.98
N ALA A 95 -7.09 -0.45 4.47
CA ALA A 95 -7.99 0.41 5.23
C ALA A 95 -9.23 0.81 4.43
N GLU A 96 -9.05 1.19 3.16
CA GLU A 96 -10.17 1.55 2.28
C GLU A 96 -11.12 0.38 2.04
N ALA A 97 -10.59 -0.83 1.82
CA ALA A 97 -11.42 -2.02 1.66
C ALA A 97 -12.22 -2.31 2.94
N LEU A 98 -11.56 -2.33 4.10
CA LEU A 98 -12.20 -2.62 5.39
C LEU A 98 -13.27 -1.58 5.78
N ALA A 99 -13.11 -0.33 5.36
CA ALA A 99 -14.09 0.72 5.62
C ALA A 99 -15.39 0.56 4.81
N LEU A 100 -15.41 -0.24 3.74
CA LEU A 100 -16.53 -0.29 2.81
C LEU A 100 -17.84 -0.70 3.48
N GLU A 101 -17.83 -1.73 4.33
CA GLU A 101 -19.04 -2.21 5.01
C GLU A 101 -19.64 -1.12 5.91
N ALA A 102 -18.81 -0.46 6.71
CA ALA A 102 -19.23 0.66 7.56
C ALA A 102 -19.78 1.85 6.74
N THR A 103 -19.36 2.01 5.50
CA THR A 103 -19.88 3.03 4.57
C THR A 103 -21.11 2.61 3.77
N GLY A 104 -21.65 1.41 4.02
CA GLY A 104 -22.91 0.93 3.42
C GLY A 104 -22.74 -0.12 2.33
N MET A 105 -21.53 -0.65 2.11
CA MET A 105 -21.35 -1.84 1.27
C MET A 105 -22.04 -3.04 1.93
N PRO A 106 -22.90 -3.79 1.24
CA PRO A 106 -23.50 -4.99 1.80
C PRO A 106 -22.44 -6.04 2.21
N PRO A 107 -22.62 -6.73 3.34
CA PRO A 107 -21.67 -7.76 3.80
C PRO A 107 -21.44 -8.83 2.73
N ALA A 108 -20.19 -9.30 2.63
CA ALA A 108 -19.75 -10.31 1.67
C ALA A 108 -19.99 -9.97 0.18
N SER A 109 -20.32 -8.71 -0.17
CA SER A 109 -20.50 -8.29 -1.57
C SER A 109 -19.20 -7.86 -2.26
N PHE A 110 -18.13 -7.63 -1.51
CA PHE A 110 -16.85 -7.13 -2.01
C PHE A 110 -15.67 -7.93 -1.45
N CYS A 111 -14.66 -8.13 -2.27
CA CYS A 111 -13.36 -8.67 -1.89
C CYS A 111 -12.25 -7.90 -2.63
N LEU A 112 -11.19 -7.52 -1.91
CA LEU A 112 -9.96 -6.99 -2.49
C LEU A 112 -8.93 -8.12 -2.57
N VAL A 113 -8.27 -8.28 -3.70
CA VAL A 113 -7.15 -9.20 -3.89
C VAL A 113 -5.91 -8.38 -4.23
N LEU A 114 -4.88 -8.47 -3.41
CA LEU A 114 -3.54 -7.96 -3.70
C LEU A 114 -2.81 -9.02 -4.52
N ASP A 115 -2.65 -8.77 -5.82
CA ASP A 115 -2.13 -9.76 -6.76
C ASP A 115 -0.63 -9.57 -7.00
N ALA A 116 0.20 -10.48 -6.50
CA ALA A 116 1.64 -10.50 -6.75
C ALA A 116 2.03 -10.93 -8.17
N GLY A 117 1.08 -11.34 -9.01
CA GLY A 117 1.35 -11.75 -10.39
C GLY A 117 2.50 -12.75 -10.47
N PRO A 118 3.59 -12.45 -11.20
CA PRO A 118 4.60 -13.46 -11.49
C PRO A 118 5.70 -13.58 -10.42
N ALA A 119 5.64 -12.82 -9.31
CA ALA A 119 6.64 -12.85 -8.24
C ALA A 119 6.03 -13.02 -6.83
N PRO A 120 5.24 -14.07 -6.57
CA PRO A 120 4.60 -14.28 -5.28
C PRO A 120 5.59 -14.48 -4.12
N GLN A 121 6.76 -15.07 -4.37
CA GLN A 121 7.77 -15.24 -3.31
C GLN A 121 8.35 -13.89 -2.85
N LEU A 122 8.70 -13.00 -3.78
CA LEU A 122 9.19 -11.67 -3.43
C LEU A 122 8.12 -10.87 -2.68
N ALA A 123 6.85 -11.01 -3.08
CA ALA A 123 5.75 -10.38 -2.37
C ALA A 123 5.62 -10.89 -0.93
N ALA A 124 5.72 -12.21 -0.73
CA ALA A 124 5.70 -12.83 0.59
C ALA A 124 6.87 -12.32 1.46
N ASP A 125 8.09 -12.33 0.93
CA ASP A 125 9.29 -11.87 1.65
C ASP A 125 9.14 -10.41 2.09
N ILE A 126 8.66 -9.53 1.19
CA ILE A 126 8.39 -8.12 1.49
C ILE A 126 7.31 -8.00 2.58
N PHE A 127 6.21 -8.74 2.47
CA PHE A 127 5.12 -8.63 3.44
C PHE A 127 5.57 -9.05 4.84
N GLN A 128 6.30 -10.15 4.94
CA GLN A 128 6.78 -10.71 6.20
C GLN A 128 7.89 -9.84 6.82
N GLN A 129 8.83 -9.33 6.03
CA GLN A 129 9.96 -8.54 6.57
C GLN A 129 9.64 -7.07 6.78
N VAL A 130 8.69 -6.50 6.03
CA VAL A 130 8.38 -5.07 6.07
C VAL A 130 7.00 -4.82 6.66
N VAL A 131 5.94 -5.34 6.04
CA VAL A 131 4.55 -4.99 6.40
C VAL A 131 4.20 -5.53 7.80
N GLN A 132 4.58 -6.77 8.11
CA GLN A 132 4.40 -7.33 9.45
C GLN A 132 5.30 -6.64 10.48
N ARG A 133 6.59 -6.42 10.19
CA ARG A 133 7.51 -5.68 11.08
C ARG A 133 6.92 -4.34 11.49
N ASP A 134 6.35 -3.65 10.52
CA ASP A 134 5.73 -2.34 10.70
C ASP A 134 4.44 -2.41 11.56
N ALA A 135 3.65 -3.48 11.44
CA ALA A 135 2.54 -3.72 12.36
C ALA A 135 3.01 -3.98 13.79
N VAL A 136 4.08 -4.76 13.97
CA VAL A 136 4.68 -5.01 15.29
C VAL A 136 5.24 -3.72 15.88
N TRP A 137 5.91 -2.90 15.07
CA TRP A 137 6.43 -1.60 15.47
C TRP A 137 5.31 -0.66 15.93
N GLN A 138 4.20 -0.60 15.19
CA GLN A 138 3.03 0.17 15.59
C GLN A 138 2.52 -0.31 16.95
N LEU A 139 2.30 -1.61 17.15
CA LEU A 139 1.83 -2.15 18.42
C LEU A 139 2.77 -1.85 19.59
N ALA A 140 4.08 -2.07 19.41
CA ALA A 140 5.10 -1.81 20.43
C ALA A 140 5.14 -0.32 20.81
N SER A 141 5.02 0.57 19.80
CA SER A 141 4.98 2.00 20.03
C SER A 141 3.72 2.47 20.76
N GLU A 142 2.56 1.92 20.41
CA GLU A 142 1.30 2.22 21.09
C GLU A 142 1.35 1.75 22.54
N GLU A 143 1.92 0.56 22.80
CA GLU A 143 2.12 0.05 24.15
C GLU A 143 3.07 0.94 24.97
N TYR A 144 4.19 1.36 24.38
CA TYR A 144 5.11 2.32 24.98
C TYR A 144 4.40 3.63 25.34
N LEU A 145 3.60 4.17 24.42
CA LEU A 145 2.86 5.43 24.62
C LEU A 145 1.75 5.30 25.67
N LYS A 146 1.05 4.16 25.74
CA LYS A 146 0.05 3.89 26.79
C LYS A 146 0.67 3.85 28.20
N ARG A 147 1.90 3.34 28.33
CA ARG A 147 2.61 3.22 29.63
C ARG A 147 3.12 4.55 30.17
N ARG A 148 3.38 5.55 29.32
CA ARG A 148 3.83 6.89 29.73
C ARG A 148 2.63 7.84 29.64
N GLU A 149 1.94 8.04 30.76
CA GLU A 149 0.80 8.97 30.91
C GLU A 149 1.01 10.23 30.05
N GLY A 150 0.21 10.36 28.98
CA GLY A 150 0.40 11.40 27.97
C GLY A 150 -0.17 11.06 26.59
N PHE A 151 -0.40 9.78 26.29
CA PHE A 151 -1.14 9.38 25.10
C PHE A 151 -2.64 9.60 25.33
N ARG A 152 -3.16 10.72 24.81
CA ARG A 152 -4.61 10.91 24.70
C ARG A 152 -5.12 9.93 23.66
N GLU A 153 -6.03 9.07 24.09
CA GLU A 153 -7.01 8.37 23.25
C GLU A 153 -7.48 9.33 22.14
N GLY A 154 -7.11 9.05 20.89
CA GLY A 154 -7.32 9.99 19.80
C GLY A 154 -6.25 10.01 18.72
N LEU A 155 -5.59 8.88 18.41
CA LEU A 155 -5.13 8.73 17.04
C LEU A 155 -6.39 8.65 16.18
N THR A 156 -6.56 9.65 15.35
CA THR A 156 -7.76 9.89 14.56
C THR A 156 -8.09 8.68 13.69
N SER A 157 -9.37 8.31 13.64
CA SER A 157 -9.86 7.19 12.81
C SER A 157 -9.45 7.37 11.34
N TRP A 158 -9.34 6.27 10.60
CA TRP A 158 -8.93 6.29 9.19
C TRP A 158 -9.63 7.37 8.33
N PRO A 159 -10.97 7.59 8.45
CA PRO A 159 -11.66 8.65 7.71
C PRO A 159 -11.13 10.06 7.97
N VAL A 160 -10.70 10.35 9.21
CA VAL A 160 -10.16 11.67 9.59
C VAL A 160 -8.73 11.82 9.07
N ARG A 161 -7.90 10.76 9.11
CA ARG A 161 -6.56 10.76 8.52
C ARG A 161 -6.58 10.89 7.00
N ARG A 162 -7.55 10.28 6.33
CA ARG A 162 -7.77 10.43 4.88
C ARG A 162 -7.92 11.91 4.48
N SER A 163 -8.56 12.72 5.33
CA SER A 163 -8.79 14.14 5.07
C SER A 163 -7.68 15.09 5.55
N ASP A 164 -6.78 14.65 6.44
CA ASP A 164 -5.80 15.52 7.10
C ASP A 164 -4.37 14.97 6.98
N ILE A 165 -3.71 15.34 5.87
CA ILE A 165 -2.32 14.99 5.56
C ILE A 165 -1.36 15.48 6.66
N ALA A 166 -1.66 16.60 7.33
CA ALA A 166 -0.78 17.19 8.33
C ALA A 166 -0.80 16.44 9.67
N GLN A 167 -1.89 15.76 10.02
CA GLN A 167 -1.96 14.91 11.23
C GLN A 167 -1.36 13.52 11.03
N ALA A 168 -1.31 13.01 9.81
CA ALA A 168 -0.58 11.78 9.48
C ALA A 168 0.93 11.89 9.79
N GLU A 169 1.47 13.11 9.94
CA GLU A 169 2.89 13.37 10.18
C GLU A 169 3.31 13.34 11.66
N ARG A 170 2.38 13.30 12.62
CA ARG A 170 2.74 13.36 14.06
C ARG A 170 3.40 12.08 14.59
N TYR A 171 3.18 10.95 13.93
CA TYR A 171 3.86 9.70 14.25
C TYR A 171 3.88 8.80 13.01
N ARG A 172 5.04 8.69 12.36
CA ARG A 172 5.13 8.06 11.03
C ARG A 172 5.05 6.54 11.04
N GLY A 173 5.25 5.93 12.22
CA GLY A 173 5.09 4.49 12.44
C GLY A 173 3.67 4.06 12.80
N PHE A 174 2.70 4.97 12.84
CA PHE A 174 1.28 4.61 12.99
C PHE A 174 0.56 4.80 11.66
N LEU A 175 -0.10 3.74 11.20
CA LEU A 175 -0.78 3.69 9.92
C LEU A 175 -2.27 4.01 10.10
N TYR A 176 -3.00 3.10 10.76
CA TYR A 176 -4.35 3.27 11.27
C TYR A 176 -4.61 2.30 12.43
N GLU A 177 -5.67 2.56 13.21
CA GLU A 177 -5.94 1.90 14.50
C GLU A 177 -5.97 0.36 14.41
N ASP A 178 -6.64 -0.18 13.40
CA ASP A 178 -6.82 -1.63 13.25
C ASP A 178 -5.79 -2.29 12.32
N PHE A 179 -4.72 -1.59 11.92
CA PHE A 179 -3.77 -2.16 10.96
C PHE A 179 -3.14 -3.49 11.42
N PRO A 180 -2.66 -3.61 12.66
CA PRO A 180 -2.12 -4.88 13.13
C PRO A 180 -3.20 -5.97 13.19
N GLN A 181 -4.44 -5.64 13.57
CA GLN A 181 -5.50 -6.66 13.58
C GLN A 181 -5.88 -7.10 12.16
N ALA A 182 -5.95 -6.16 11.21
CA ALA A 182 -6.24 -6.43 9.81
C ALA A 182 -5.25 -7.44 9.20
N LEU A 183 -3.95 -7.33 9.48
CA LEU A 183 -2.97 -8.29 8.99
C LEU A 183 -3.15 -9.69 9.60
N ARG A 184 -3.52 -9.79 10.89
CA ARG A 184 -3.84 -11.09 11.51
C ARG A 184 -5.05 -11.73 10.86
N ASP A 185 -6.10 -10.94 10.61
CA ASP A 185 -7.30 -11.43 9.95
C ASP A 185 -7.02 -11.86 8.51
N MET A 186 -6.13 -11.16 7.81
CA MET A 186 -5.64 -11.58 6.48
C MET A 186 -4.89 -12.91 6.55
N ALA A 187 -3.96 -13.07 7.50
CA ALA A 187 -3.20 -14.30 7.70
C ALA A 187 -4.09 -15.50 8.08
N ALA A 188 -5.12 -15.25 8.90
CA ALA A 188 -6.10 -16.25 9.29
C ALA A 188 -7.14 -16.58 8.19
N GLY A 189 -7.16 -15.83 7.08
CA GLY A 189 -8.15 -15.99 6.01
C GLY A 189 -9.56 -15.44 6.34
N ASN A 190 -9.67 -14.62 7.39
CA ASN A 190 -10.92 -14.04 7.88
C ASN A 190 -11.18 -12.62 7.37
N SER A 191 -10.30 -12.08 6.52
CA SER A 191 -10.43 -10.74 5.94
C SER A 191 -11.12 -10.74 4.56
N ILE A 192 -11.77 -9.62 4.23
CA ILE A 192 -12.23 -9.32 2.86
C ILE A 192 -11.06 -8.98 1.93
N VAL A 193 -9.87 -8.70 2.50
CA VAL A 193 -8.63 -8.51 1.76
C VAL A 193 -7.89 -9.85 1.70
N ARG A 194 -7.52 -10.25 0.49
CA ARG A 194 -6.80 -11.49 0.19
C ARG A 194 -5.51 -11.17 -0.56
N CYS A 195 -4.56 -12.09 -0.51
CA CYS A 195 -3.32 -12.01 -1.26
C CYS A 195 -3.15 -13.26 -2.12
N THR A 196 -2.51 -13.14 -3.28
CA THR A 196 -2.11 -14.31 -4.11
C THR A 196 -0.76 -14.89 -3.70
N PHE A 197 -0.24 -14.45 -2.55
CA PHE A 197 1.03 -14.84 -1.96
C PHE A 197 0.84 -15.05 -0.46
N ASP A 198 1.81 -15.71 0.16
CA ASP A 198 1.78 -15.98 1.60
C ASP A 198 2.06 -14.70 2.40
N VAL A 199 1.09 -14.28 3.21
CA VAL A 199 1.22 -13.11 4.08
C VAL A 199 1.99 -13.41 5.37
N GLY A 200 2.34 -14.67 5.63
CA GLY A 200 3.02 -15.14 6.85
C GLY A 200 2.09 -15.42 8.03
N GLY A 201 2.64 -15.96 9.13
CA GLY A 201 1.91 -16.40 10.33
C GLY A 201 2.07 -15.49 11.57
N GLU A 202 1.44 -15.91 12.68
CA GLU A 202 1.30 -15.15 13.95
C GLU A 202 2.59 -14.94 14.77
N GLU A 203 3.77 -15.35 14.29
CA GLU A 203 5.03 -15.19 15.03
C GLU A 203 5.56 -13.76 14.96
N TRP A 204 4.79 -12.85 15.55
CA TRP A 204 5.13 -11.45 15.67
C TRP A 204 5.94 -11.27 16.95
N ASN A 205 7.25 -11.04 16.81
CA ASN A 205 8.18 -10.85 17.93
C ASN A 205 8.02 -9.48 18.62
N LEU A 206 6.82 -9.20 19.12
CA LEU A 206 6.49 -7.96 19.83
C LEU A 206 7.33 -7.79 21.10
N GLY A 207 7.57 -8.88 21.84
CA GLY A 207 8.37 -8.86 23.06
C GLY A 207 9.79 -8.36 22.83
N GLU A 208 10.45 -8.81 21.75
CA GLU A 208 11.83 -8.43 21.44
C GLU A 208 11.95 -6.94 21.10
N ILE A 209 11.03 -6.41 20.28
CA ILE A 209 11.01 -4.99 19.88
C ILE A 209 10.70 -4.10 21.09
N SER A 210 9.65 -4.43 21.85
CA SER A 210 9.25 -3.67 23.04
C SER A 210 10.32 -3.66 24.14
N GLU A 211 11.08 -4.74 24.28
CA GLU A 211 12.19 -4.81 25.24
C GLU A 211 13.44 -4.08 24.77
N ALA A 212 13.87 -4.30 23.52
CA ALA A 212 15.06 -3.67 22.95
C ALA A 212 14.96 -2.13 22.91
N GLN A 213 13.74 -1.59 22.85
CA GLN A 213 13.47 -0.16 22.69
C GLN A 213 12.76 0.46 23.90
N ARG A 214 12.75 -0.24 25.05
CA ARG A 214 12.06 0.19 26.28
C ARG A 214 12.37 1.63 26.71
N ASP A 215 13.62 2.05 26.54
CA ASP A 215 14.11 3.36 26.98
C ASP A 215 14.08 4.45 25.89
N TRP A 216 13.53 4.13 24.71
CA TRP A 216 13.47 5.08 23.60
C TRP A 216 12.50 6.23 23.87
N THR A 217 12.88 7.43 23.47
CA THR A 217 12.01 8.60 23.41
C THR A 217 11.03 8.51 22.23
N PRO A 218 9.90 9.25 22.23
CA PRO A 218 8.99 9.28 21.08
C PRO A 218 9.69 9.63 19.76
N ARG A 219 10.70 10.51 19.80
CA ARG A 219 11.51 10.88 18.63
C ARG A 219 12.42 9.75 18.15
N GLN A 220 12.93 8.91 19.04
CA GLN A 220 13.71 7.73 18.67
C GLN A 220 12.82 6.70 18.01
N TRP A 221 11.61 6.48 18.53
CA TRP A 221 10.62 5.62 17.89
C TRP A 221 10.23 6.09 16.48
N ASP A 222 9.96 7.39 16.30
CA ASP A 222 9.64 7.95 14.98
C ASP A 222 10.81 7.81 13.99
N LYS A 223 12.06 7.97 14.45
CA LYS A 223 13.25 7.76 13.61
C LYS A 223 13.52 6.30 13.30
N GLY A 224 13.37 5.41 14.28
CA GLY A 224 13.64 3.97 14.11
C GLY A 224 12.64 3.30 13.17
N TRP A 225 11.46 3.89 12.97
CA TRP A 225 10.58 3.45 11.90
C TRP A 225 11.29 3.42 10.54
N PHE A 226 12.12 4.42 10.22
CA PHE A 226 12.86 4.50 8.95
C PHE A 226 14.07 3.57 8.87
N THR A 227 14.48 2.94 9.97
CA THR A 227 15.63 2.02 9.97
C THR A 227 15.17 0.61 9.61
N HIS A 228 14.43 0.47 8.50
CA HIS A 228 14.11 -0.82 7.89
C HIS A 228 15.41 -1.54 7.49
N ASP A 229 15.48 -2.82 7.81
CA ASP A 229 16.48 -3.73 7.28
C ASP A 229 15.74 -4.93 6.65
N PRO A 230 15.77 -5.10 5.32
CA PRO A 230 16.39 -4.20 4.34
C PRO A 230 15.65 -2.86 4.20
N SER A 231 16.38 -1.77 3.94
CA SER A 231 15.80 -0.43 3.73
C SER A 231 15.15 -0.24 2.36
N ALA A 232 15.54 -1.07 1.39
CA ALA A 232 15.01 -1.06 0.04
C ALA A 232 15.10 -2.44 -0.62
N TRP A 233 14.26 -2.67 -1.62
CA TRP A 233 14.13 -3.94 -2.33
C TRP A 233 14.45 -3.80 -3.81
N GLU A 234 15.10 -4.83 -4.35
CA GLU A 234 15.30 -4.98 -5.79
C GLU A 234 14.25 -5.93 -6.36
N MET A 235 13.80 -5.63 -7.58
CA MET A 235 12.91 -6.54 -8.29
C MET A 235 13.71 -7.72 -8.81
N VAL A 236 13.17 -8.92 -8.65
CA VAL A 236 13.78 -10.15 -9.16
C VAL A 236 13.01 -10.64 -10.39
N ALA A 237 13.70 -11.35 -11.28
CA ALA A 237 13.05 -11.99 -12.42
C ALA A 237 11.89 -12.88 -11.93
N PRO A 238 10.74 -12.89 -12.64
CA PRO A 238 10.52 -12.35 -13.98
C PRO A 238 10.03 -10.89 -14.02
N LEU A 239 10.07 -10.14 -12.90
CA LEU A 239 9.67 -8.73 -12.92
C LEU A 239 10.70 -7.88 -13.66
N PRO A 240 10.26 -6.82 -14.38
CA PRO A 240 11.14 -5.73 -14.78
C PRO A 240 11.78 -5.06 -13.55
N SER A 241 12.86 -4.31 -13.79
CA SER A 241 13.43 -3.47 -12.73
C SER A 241 12.39 -2.50 -12.18
N TRP A 242 12.54 -2.09 -10.91
CA TRP A 242 11.62 -1.12 -10.29
C TRP A 242 11.57 0.19 -11.10
N ARG A 243 12.72 0.64 -11.62
CA ARG A 243 12.79 1.77 -12.57
C ARG A 243 11.87 1.58 -13.77
N THR A 244 11.93 0.42 -14.42
CA THR A 244 11.12 0.14 -15.61
C THR A 244 9.63 0.19 -15.27
N LEU A 245 9.22 -0.38 -14.13
CA LEU A 245 7.82 -0.33 -13.68
C LEU A 245 7.35 1.11 -13.43
N MET A 246 8.23 1.98 -12.91
CA MET A 246 7.90 3.39 -12.73
C MET A 246 7.82 4.16 -14.06
N GLU A 247 8.74 3.88 -14.99
CA GLU A 247 8.72 4.49 -16.33
C GLU A 247 7.48 4.08 -17.13
N GLU A 248 6.96 2.86 -16.95
CA GLU A 248 5.68 2.39 -17.52
C GLU A 248 4.51 3.28 -17.09
N THR A 249 4.44 3.61 -15.80
CA THR A 249 3.37 4.43 -15.22
C THR A 249 3.43 5.88 -15.71
N VAL A 250 4.62 6.45 -15.81
CA VAL A 250 4.82 7.85 -16.22
C VAL A 250 4.68 8.05 -17.74
N PHE A 251 5.10 7.07 -18.55
CA PHE A 251 5.14 7.16 -20.01
C PHE A 251 4.46 5.96 -20.70
N PRO A 252 3.13 5.79 -20.56
CA PRO A 252 2.41 4.60 -21.05
C PRO A 252 2.46 4.37 -22.59
N GLY A 253 3.05 5.30 -23.35
CA GLY A 253 3.19 5.22 -24.82
C GLY A 253 4.54 4.77 -25.36
N ARG A 254 5.61 4.66 -24.54
CA ARG A 254 6.99 4.44 -25.08
C ARG A 254 7.46 2.99 -25.10
N LEU A 255 6.87 2.09 -24.31
CA LEU A 255 7.32 0.68 -24.22
C LEU A 255 6.60 -0.28 -25.19
N ARG A 256 5.70 0.22 -26.05
CA ARG A 256 5.09 -0.60 -27.12
C ARG A 256 6.06 -0.93 -28.26
N THR A 257 7.24 -0.32 -28.30
CA THR A 257 8.29 -0.66 -29.25
C THR A 257 9.35 -1.50 -28.57
N ARG A 258 9.58 -2.72 -29.10
CA ARG A 258 10.68 -3.62 -28.69
C ARG A 258 11.98 -2.81 -28.46
N PRO A 259 12.72 -3.04 -27.36
CA PRO A 259 14.01 -2.39 -27.17
C PRO A 259 14.97 -2.86 -28.27
N SER A 260 15.57 -1.89 -28.98
CA SER A 260 16.79 -2.16 -29.74
C SER A 260 17.96 -2.27 -28.74
N PRO A 261 18.89 -3.22 -28.92
CA PRO A 261 19.98 -3.39 -27.97
C PRO A 261 20.95 -2.21 -28.09
N GLY A 262 21.12 -1.44 -27.02
CA GLY A 262 22.22 -0.48 -26.89
C GLY A 262 21.90 0.90 -26.30
N ASP A 263 20.66 1.21 -25.89
CA ASP A 263 20.34 2.56 -25.40
C ASP A 263 20.22 2.60 -23.86
N ASP A 264 21.38 2.75 -23.21
CA ASP A 264 21.52 2.89 -21.75
C ASP A 264 21.57 4.37 -21.32
N SER A 265 20.93 5.25 -22.10
CA SER A 265 20.93 6.69 -21.85
C SER A 265 19.59 7.18 -21.31
N SER A 266 19.59 7.68 -20.07
CA SER A 266 18.42 8.35 -19.48
C SER A 266 17.98 9.54 -20.34
N PRO A 267 16.68 9.72 -20.66
CA PRO A 267 16.25 10.77 -21.58
C PRO A 267 16.50 12.19 -21.03
N PRO A 268 16.84 13.16 -21.88
CA PRO A 268 17.08 14.56 -21.51
C PRO A 268 15.93 15.23 -20.74
N ALA A 269 14.69 14.80 -21.00
CA ALA A 269 13.49 15.33 -20.35
C ALA A 269 13.43 15.02 -18.84
N VAL A 270 13.98 13.86 -18.42
CA VAL A 270 14.03 13.48 -17.00
C VAL A 270 15.06 14.31 -16.25
N ARG A 271 16.20 14.63 -16.88
CA ARG A 271 17.24 15.51 -16.30
C ARG A 271 16.73 16.93 -16.06
N GLN A 272 16.01 17.49 -17.05
CA GLN A 272 15.39 18.81 -16.93
C GLN A 272 14.28 18.87 -15.87
N LEU A 273 13.47 17.83 -15.73
CA LEU A 273 12.41 17.76 -14.71
C LEU A 273 12.95 17.54 -13.28
N LEU A 274 14.12 16.89 -13.15
CA LEU A 274 14.76 16.60 -11.86
C LEU A 274 15.82 17.62 -11.43
N GLY A 275 16.09 18.64 -12.26
CA GLY A 275 17.09 19.68 -11.95
C GLY A 275 18.51 19.11 -11.81
N MET A 276 18.81 18.03 -12.54
CA MET A 276 20.13 17.40 -12.56
C MET A 276 20.80 17.76 -13.89
N ASP A 277 21.72 18.72 -13.86
CA ASP A 277 22.67 19.00 -14.94
C ASP A 277 23.73 17.88 -15.03
#